data_AF-A0AAU9W9X1-F1
#
_entry.id   AF-A0AAU9W9X1-F1
#
_cell.length_a   1.000
_cell.length_b   1.000
_cell.length_c   1.000
_cell.angle_alpha   90.00
_cell.angle_beta   90.00
_cell.angle_gamma   90.00
#
_symmetry.space_group_name_H-M   'P 1'
#
loop_
_entity.id
_entity.type
_entity.pdbx_description
1 polymer ?
#
loop_
_entity_poly.entity_id
_entity_poly.type
_entity_poly.pdbx_seq_one_letter_code
_entity_poly.pdbx_strand_id
1 'polypeptide(L)'
;MTTVMNLFLLIASVLCSSAAAVQPSCTELYASYFLSQNFNETIAHTIHSMSVQGLRLFNPRANEDNRVPTVNHDIRDEKKLVLPFAPEEPRGEDFTTETMNIMDAILSRIGKDDDGLGPNWSSTERIVHKFHMIDVWHRVREVYQEVLENPPQDDLCTCLLDTSSNGIYQAVHWVAEHYKSGTPITLLNRPIPKLKDAKSWKVWKSRLLYYYKRPSLYDSSLFLYCATKHF
;
A
#
# COMPACT_ATOMS: atom_id res chain seq x y z
N MET A 1 37.99 -55.25 55.69
CA MET A 1 37.85 -55.26 54.21
C MET A 1 36.37 -55.47 53.90
N THR A 2 35.55 -54.44 54.09
CA THR A 2 34.99 -53.52 53.07
C THR A 2 34.12 -54.21 52.02
N THR A 3 32.83 -54.22 52.35
CA THR A 3 31.65 -54.44 51.51
C THR A 3 31.64 -53.43 50.35
N VAL A 4 31.47 -53.89 49.10
CA VAL A 4 31.22 -53.00 47.96
C VAL A 4 29.76 -53.15 47.54
N MET A 5 29.02 -52.07 47.78
CA MET A 5 27.62 -51.87 47.47
C MET A 5 27.52 -51.34 46.03
N ASN A 6 26.93 -52.12 45.12
CA ASN A 6 26.71 -51.69 43.74
C ASN A 6 25.58 -50.65 43.67
N LEU A 7 25.96 -49.41 43.40
CA LEU A 7 25.09 -48.26 43.23
C LEU A 7 24.51 -48.28 41.80
N PHE A 8 23.20 -48.49 41.68
CA PHE A 8 22.45 -48.30 40.45
C PHE A 8 22.37 -46.80 40.11
N LEU A 9 22.99 -46.39 39.01
CA LEU A 9 22.83 -45.06 38.40
C LEU A 9 21.75 -45.16 37.31
N LEU A 10 20.51 -44.78 37.65
CA LEU A 10 19.44 -44.52 36.70
C LEU A 10 19.62 -43.09 36.16
N ILE A 11 20.10 -42.98 34.92
CA ILE A 11 20.15 -41.72 34.17
C ILE A 11 18.73 -41.45 33.67
N ALA A 12 18.01 -40.53 34.33
CA ALA A 12 16.76 -40.00 33.83
C ALA A 12 17.07 -38.99 32.71
N SER A 13 17.02 -39.45 31.46
CA SER A 13 17.03 -38.57 30.29
C SER A 13 15.70 -37.84 30.20
N VAL A 14 15.65 -36.61 30.70
CA VAL A 14 14.55 -35.67 30.45
C VAL A 14 14.62 -35.29 28.96
N LEU A 15 13.80 -35.94 28.15
CA LEU A 15 13.48 -35.51 26.80
C LEU A 15 12.69 -34.21 26.91
N CYS A 16 13.38 -33.06 26.89
CA CYS A 16 12.77 -31.79 26.53
C CYS A 16 12.29 -31.92 25.08
N SER A 17 11.05 -32.36 24.90
CA SER A 17 10.35 -32.23 23.65
C SER A 17 10.14 -30.73 23.43
N SER A 18 11.00 -30.13 22.61
CA SER A 18 10.77 -28.80 22.07
C SER A 18 9.47 -28.87 21.27
N ALA A 19 8.34 -28.52 21.90
CA ALA A 19 7.12 -28.27 21.16
C ALA A 19 7.47 -27.15 20.18
N ALA A 20 7.57 -27.48 18.89
CA ALA A 20 7.73 -26.47 17.86
C ALA A 20 6.57 -25.50 18.02
N ALA A 21 6.87 -24.24 18.37
CA ALA A 21 5.85 -23.22 18.49
C ALA A 21 5.12 -23.16 17.14
N VAL A 22 3.81 -23.41 17.15
CA VAL A 22 2.98 -23.29 15.96
C VAL A 22 3.02 -21.82 15.55
N GLN A 23 3.60 -21.55 14.39
CA GLN A 23 3.64 -20.22 13.80
C GLN A 23 2.19 -19.76 13.54
N PRO A 24 1.79 -18.56 14.00
CA PRO A 24 0.45 -18.05 13.78
C PRO A 24 0.19 -17.88 12.27
N SER A 25 -1.01 -18.20 11.83
CA SER A 25 -1.43 -17.95 10.46
C SER A 25 -1.53 -16.45 10.18
N CYS A 26 -1.42 -16.06 8.90
CA CYS A 26 -1.59 -14.66 8.50
C CYS A 26 -2.95 -14.09 8.94
N THR A 27 -4.01 -14.89 8.90
CA THR A 27 -5.34 -14.48 9.37
C THR A 27 -5.34 -14.15 10.86
N GLU A 28 -4.67 -14.95 11.69
CA GLU A 28 -4.53 -14.68 13.13
C GLU A 28 -3.69 -13.43 13.38
N LEU A 29 -2.60 -13.25 12.63
CA LEU A 29 -1.77 -12.05 12.71
C LEU A 29 -2.54 -10.78 12.31
N TYR A 30 -3.34 -10.82 11.24
CA TYR A 30 -4.16 -9.67 10.86
C TYR A 30 -5.14 -9.28 11.97
N ALA A 31 -5.78 -10.27 12.60
CA ALA A 31 -6.68 -10.05 13.71
C ALA A 31 -5.97 -9.50 14.96
N SER A 32 -4.78 -10.02 15.30
CA SER A 32 -4.01 -9.58 16.47
C SER A 32 -3.49 -8.15 16.32
N TYR A 33 -3.24 -7.72 15.08
CA TYR A 33 -2.87 -6.34 14.75
C TYR A 33 -4.08 -5.47 14.37
N PHE A 34 -5.31 -5.93 14.62
CA PHE A 34 -6.53 -5.15 14.39
C PHE A 34 -6.70 -4.60 12.97
N LEU A 35 -6.19 -5.31 11.96
CA LEU A 35 -6.43 -4.93 10.58
C LEU A 35 -7.93 -4.93 10.28
N SER A 36 -8.37 -3.97 9.48
CA SER A 36 -9.77 -3.92 9.07
C SER A 36 -10.15 -5.12 8.20
N GLN A 37 -11.43 -5.48 8.17
CA GLN A 37 -11.92 -6.58 7.33
C GLN A 37 -11.68 -6.33 5.82
N ASN A 38 -11.52 -5.08 5.42
CA ASN A 38 -11.23 -4.67 4.05
C ASN A 38 -9.81 -4.07 3.92
N PHE A 39 -8.84 -4.51 4.73
CA PHE A 39 -7.47 -4.00 4.71
C PHE A 39 -6.83 -4.06 3.32
N ASN A 40 -7.17 -5.08 2.54
CA ASN A 40 -6.68 -5.24 1.18
C ASN A 40 -7.12 -4.08 0.27
N GLU A 41 -8.36 -3.62 0.41
CA GLU A 41 -8.91 -2.46 -0.31
C GLU A 41 -8.29 -1.16 0.19
N THR A 42 -8.16 -0.99 1.51
CA THR A 42 -7.62 0.25 2.10
C THR A 42 -6.14 0.44 1.74
N ILE A 43 -5.35 -0.63 1.78
CA ILE A 43 -3.94 -0.62 1.35
C ILE A 43 -3.86 -0.40 -0.16
N ALA A 44 -4.65 -1.13 -0.97
CA ALA A 44 -4.66 -0.94 -2.42
C ALA A 44 -4.96 0.50 -2.82
N HIS A 45 -5.96 1.14 -2.18
CA HIS A 45 -6.25 2.55 -2.40
C HIS A 45 -5.08 3.47 -2.04
N THR A 46 -4.29 3.15 -1.01
CA THR A 46 -3.11 3.96 -0.65
C THR A 46 -1.99 3.82 -1.68
N ILE A 47 -1.83 2.63 -2.26
CA ILE A 47 -0.65 2.29 -3.09
C ILE A 47 -0.90 2.30 -4.60
N HIS A 48 -2.15 2.44 -5.08
CA HIS A 48 -2.45 2.33 -6.53
C HIS A 48 -1.78 3.40 -7.40
N SER A 49 -1.25 4.48 -6.82
CA SER A 49 -0.41 5.46 -7.52
C SER A 49 0.86 5.77 -6.72
N MET A 50 1.34 4.79 -5.96
CA MET A 50 2.56 4.95 -5.17
C MET A 50 3.75 5.20 -6.07
N SER A 51 4.62 6.09 -5.62
CA SER A 51 5.92 6.37 -6.23
C SER A 51 7.03 6.29 -5.18
N VAL A 52 8.28 6.26 -5.64
CA VAL A 52 9.45 6.39 -4.77
C VAL A 52 9.36 7.65 -3.91
N GLN A 53 8.93 8.79 -4.46
CA GLN A 53 8.75 10.04 -3.70
C GLN A 53 7.73 9.88 -2.57
N GLY A 54 6.63 9.17 -2.81
CA GLY A 54 5.66 8.82 -1.77
C GLY A 54 6.25 7.93 -0.69
N LEU A 55 7.00 6.88 -1.07
CA LEU A 55 7.68 5.98 -0.13
C LEU A 55 8.73 6.71 0.73
N ARG A 56 9.38 7.74 0.19
CA ARG A 56 10.36 8.56 0.91
C ARG A 56 9.76 9.33 2.10
N LEU A 57 8.43 9.49 2.17
CA LEU A 57 7.76 9.99 3.37
C LEU A 57 7.86 9.03 4.57
N PHE A 58 8.04 7.74 4.32
CA PHE A 58 8.07 6.68 5.33
C PHE A 58 9.49 6.21 5.62
N ASN A 59 10.32 6.07 4.59
CA ASN A 59 11.77 5.88 4.71
C ASN A 59 12.50 6.72 3.64
N PRO A 60 13.30 7.73 4.01
CA PRO A 60 14.01 8.60 3.06
C PRO A 60 14.95 7.87 2.09
N ARG A 61 15.37 6.64 2.39
CA ARG A 61 16.24 5.81 1.54
C ARG A 61 15.49 4.98 0.49
N ALA A 62 14.16 5.04 0.49
CA ALA A 62 13.33 4.37 -0.51
C ALA A 62 13.76 4.75 -1.93
N ASN A 63 13.80 3.75 -2.80
CA ASN A 63 14.23 3.82 -4.19
C ASN A 63 13.44 2.79 -5.04
N GLU A 64 13.78 2.65 -6.32
CA GLU A 64 13.05 1.77 -7.25
C GLU A 64 13.22 0.27 -6.94
N ASP A 65 14.20 -0.14 -6.12
CA ASP A 65 14.31 -1.50 -5.56
C ASP A 65 13.32 -1.70 -4.40
N ASN A 66 12.03 -1.51 -4.70
CA ASN A 66 10.94 -1.75 -3.77
C ASN A 66 10.00 -2.84 -4.30
N ARG A 67 9.14 -3.36 -3.43
CA ARG A 67 8.17 -4.41 -3.75
C ARG A 67 6.74 -3.95 -3.54
N VAL A 68 6.48 -2.65 -3.67
CA VAL A 68 5.15 -2.08 -3.49
C VAL A 68 4.42 -2.10 -4.83
N PRO A 69 3.37 -2.93 -4.99
CA PRO A 69 2.64 -2.95 -6.24
C PRO A 69 1.86 -1.65 -6.44
N THR A 70 1.83 -1.16 -7.68
CA THR A 70 1.12 0.07 -8.07
C THR A 70 0.55 -0.09 -9.47
N VAL A 71 -0.40 0.76 -9.86
CA VAL A 71 -0.95 0.74 -11.21
C VAL A 71 0.15 1.12 -12.21
N ASN A 72 0.26 0.35 -13.30
CA ASN A 72 1.13 0.70 -14.41
C ASN A 72 0.57 1.91 -15.15
N HIS A 73 1.41 2.93 -15.34
CA HIS A 73 0.98 4.12 -16.06
C HIS A 73 0.79 3.88 -17.57
N ASP A 74 1.46 2.87 -18.13
CA ASP A 74 1.14 2.36 -19.47
C ASP A 74 -0.05 1.40 -19.39
N ILE A 75 -1.25 1.97 -19.50
CA ILE A 75 -2.51 1.22 -19.41
C ILE A 75 -2.86 0.43 -20.68
N ARG A 76 -2.02 0.49 -21.73
CA ARG A 76 -2.20 -0.32 -22.96
C ARG A 76 -1.65 -1.72 -22.80
N ASP A 77 -0.69 -1.94 -21.90
CA ASP A 77 -0.20 -3.28 -21.60
C ASP A 77 -1.24 -4.02 -20.74
N GLU A 78 -2.25 -4.59 -21.40
CA GLU A 78 -3.32 -5.37 -20.76
C GLU A 78 -2.79 -6.57 -19.97
N LYS A 79 -1.55 -6.99 -20.23
CA LYS A 79 -0.89 -8.08 -19.50
C LYS A 79 -0.13 -7.58 -18.28
N LYS A 80 0.05 -6.27 -18.11
CA LYS A 80 0.79 -5.63 -17.03
C LYS A 80 0.10 -4.37 -16.53
N LEU A 81 -1.12 -4.50 -16.04
CA LEU A 81 -1.85 -3.38 -15.42
C LEU A 81 -1.30 -2.98 -14.04
N VAL A 82 -0.51 -3.84 -13.40
CA VAL A 82 0.10 -3.61 -12.09
C VAL A 82 1.60 -3.83 -12.19
N LEU A 83 2.39 -2.84 -11.81
CA LEU A 83 3.83 -2.96 -11.63
C LEU A 83 4.12 -3.66 -10.30
N PRO A 84 5.16 -4.51 -10.21
CA PRO A 84 5.53 -5.14 -8.95
C PRO A 84 6.31 -4.19 -8.00
N PHE A 85 6.58 -2.96 -8.44
CA PHE A 85 7.30 -1.92 -7.69
C PHE A 85 6.69 -0.54 -7.99
N ALA A 86 6.84 0.38 -7.04
CA ALA A 86 6.52 1.79 -7.20
C ALA A 86 7.66 2.49 -7.96
N PRO A 87 7.42 3.08 -9.15
CA PRO A 87 8.46 3.72 -9.94
C PRO A 87 8.85 5.09 -9.37
N GLU A 88 10.00 5.61 -9.78
CA GLU A 88 10.33 7.02 -9.56
C GLU A 88 9.52 7.91 -10.51
N GLU A 89 8.94 8.99 -9.99
CA GLU A 89 8.25 9.95 -10.85
C GLU A 89 9.24 10.80 -11.64
N PRO A 90 9.06 10.93 -12.97
CA PRO A 90 9.86 11.85 -13.77
C PRO A 90 9.73 13.28 -13.24
N ARG A 91 10.87 13.97 -13.13
CA ARG A 91 10.95 15.38 -12.74
C ARG A 91 11.67 16.16 -13.84
N GLY A 92 11.04 17.22 -14.33
CA GLY A 92 11.68 18.17 -15.24
C GLY A 92 12.65 19.10 -14.49
N GLU A 93 13.52 19.77 -15.25
CA GLU A 93 14.45 20.77 -14.70
C GLU A 93 13.95 22.21 -14.87
N ASP A 94 12.87 22.42 -15.65
CA ASP A 94 12.35 23.74 -16.01
C ASP A 94 11.70 24.48 -14.82
N PHE A 95 11.02 23.74 -13.94
CA PHE A 95 10.33 24.31 -12.79
C PHE A 95 11.10 24.07 -11.49
N THR A 96 11.25 25.13 -10.69
CA THR A 96 11.90 25.02 -9.37
C THR A 96 11.03 24.31 -8.34
N THR A 97 9.73 24.60 -8.32
CA THR A 97 8.83 24.07 -7.29
C THR A 97 8.34 22.67 -7.62
N GLU A 98 8.22 21.82 -6.61
CA GLU A 98 7.69 20.46 -6.77
C GLU A 98 6.27 20.47 -7.34
N THR A 99 5.42 21.38 -6.85
CA THR A 99 4.05 21.54 -7.35
C THR A 99 3.99 21.82 -8.85
N MET A 100 4.86 22.69 -9.37
CA MET A 100 4.88 22.96 -10.81
C MET A 100 5.46 21.81 -11.62
N ASN A 101 6.44 21.08 -11.09
CA ASN A 101 6.91 19.84 -11.71
C ASN A 101 5.81 18.77 -11.79
N ILE A 102 5.00 18.62 -10.75
CA ILE A 102 3.83 17.73 -10.75
C ILE A 102 2.83 18.18 -11.82
N MET A 103 2.53 19.49 -11.89
CA MET A 103 1.61 20.03 -12.89
C MET A 103 2.13 19.77 -14.31
N ASP A 104 3.41 20.01 -14.57
CA ASP A 104 4.03 19.76 -15.87
C ASP A 104 3.98 18.26 -16.24
N ALA A 105 4.34 17.39 -15.31
CA ALA A 105 4.29 15.95 -15.51
C ALA A 105 2.86 15.43 -15.81
N ILE A 106 1.82 16.05 -15.25
CA ILE A 106 0.43 15.71 -15.59
C ILE A 106 0.05 16.28 -16.95
N LEU A 107 0.20 17.59 -17.13
CA LEU A 107 -0.33 18.30 -18.30
C LEU A 107 0.39 17.93 -19.60
N SER A 108 1.69 17.61 -19.54
CA SER A 108 2.50 17.18 -20.70
C SER A 108 2.14 15.78 -21.22
N ARG A 109 1.36 15.01 -20.46
CA ARG A 109 0.92 13.65 -20.83
C ARG A 109 -0.56 13.55 -21.19
N ILE A 110 -1.34 14.62 -21.04
CA ILE A 110 -2.76 14.59 -21.40
C ILE A 110 -2.94 14.31 -22.89
N GLY A 111 -3.75 13.30 -23.20
CA GLY A 111 -3.99 12.86 -24.57
C GLY A 111 -2.94 11.89 -25.11
N LYS A 112 -1.94 11.53 -24.31
CA LYS A 112 -1.06 10.38 -24.55
C LYS A 112 -1.63 9.15 -23.86
N ASP A 113 -1.17 7.98 -24.29
CA ASP A 113 -1.67 6.70 -23.79
C ASP A 113 -0.97 6.20 -22.51
N ASP A 114 0.00 6.96 -21.99
CA ASP A 114 0.93 6.58 -20.91
C ASP A 114 0.79 7.47 -19.66
N ASP A 115 -0.34 8.14 -19.49
CA ASP A 115 -0.58 9.07 -18.37
C ASP A 115 -1.10 8.38 -17.09
N GLY A 116 -1.22 7.05 -17.11
CA GLY A 116 -1.71 6.20 -16.03
C GLY A 116 -3.20 6.28 -15.74
N LEU A 117 -3.96 7.02 -16.55
CA LEU A 117 -5.41 7.14 -16.42
C LEU A 117 -6.06 6.98 -17.79
N GLY A 118 -7.30 6.48 -17.84
CA GLY A 118 -7.98 6.30 -19.12
C GLY A 118 -8.25 7.62 -19.86
N PRO A 119 -8.55 7.55 -21.17
CA PRO A 119 -8.91 8.72 -21.99
C PRO A 119 -10.17 9.43 -21.49
N ASN A 120 -10.93 8.76 -20.63
CA ASN A 120 -12.15 9.29 -20.05
C ASN A 120 -11.90 10.33 -18.95
N TRP A 121 -10.73 10.40 -18.33
CA TRP A 121 -10.46 11.37 -17.27
C TRP A 121 -10.28 12.79 -17.85
N SER A 122 -10.62 13.85 -17.10
CA SER A 122 -10.29 15.24 -17.48
C SER A 122 -8.96 15.69 -16.88
N SER A 123 -8.41 16.83 -17.34
CA SER A 123 -7.21 17.44 -16.76
C SER A 123 -7.39 17.75 -15.26
N THR A 124 -8.55 18.29 -14.89
CA THR A 124 -8.87 18.61 -13.49
C THR A 124 -8.96 17.36 -12.63
N GLU A 125 -9.53 16.28 -13.17
CA GLU A 125 -9.65 15.00 -12.45
C GLU A 125 -8.28 14.38 -12.18
N ARG A 126 -7.35 14.45 -13.14
CA ARG A 126 -5.95 14.00 -12.97
C ARG A 126 -5.22 14.79 -11.88
N ILE A 127 -5.33 16.11 -11.92
CA ILE A 127 -4.73 17.01 -10.92
C ILE A 127 -5.27 16.68 -9.53
N VAL A 128 -6.59 16.58 -9.38
CA VAL A 128 -7.21 16.25 -8.09
C VAL A 128 -6.80 14.87 -7.60
N HIS A 129 -6.75 13.87 -8.48
CA HIS A 129 -6.31 12.52 -8.12
C HIS A 129 -4.86 12.51 -7.63
N LYS A 130 -3.93 13.16 -8.33
CA LYS A 130 -2.52 13.24 -7.90
C LYS A 130 -2.37 13.88 -6.52
N PHE A 131 -3.02 15.03 -6.29
CA PHE A 131 -2.94 15.71 -5.00
C PHE A 131 -3.71 14.97 -3.89
N HIS A 132 -4.78 14.24 -4.23
CA HIS A 132 -5.44 13.32 -3.30
C HIS A 132 -4.50 12.22 -2.83
N MET A 133 -3.76 11.59 -3.74
CA MET A 133 -2.81 10.55 -3.38
C MET A 133 -1.69 11.07 -2.47
N ILE A 134 -1.15 12.24 -2.77
CA ILE A 134 -0.16 12.92 -1.90
C ILE A 134 -0.75 13.18 -0.51
N ASP A 135 -1.97 13.74 -0.42
CA ASP A 135 -2.62 14.04 0.86
C ASP A 135 -2.92 12.76 1.66
N VAL A 136 -3.36 11.68 0.99
CA VAL A 136 -3.53 10.35 1.60
C VAL A 136 -2.22 9.89 2.25
N TRP A 137 -1.09 9.99 1.57
CA TRP A 137 0.19 9.56 2.13
C TRP A 137 0.60 10.39 3.35
N HIS A 138 0.35 11.70 3.33
CA HIS A 138 0.55 12.54 4.51
C HIS A 138 -0.38 12.13 5.67
N ARG A 139 -1.66 11.81 5.40
CA ARG A 139 -2.59 11.29 6.41
C ARG A 139 -2.15 9.95 6.99
N VAL A 140 -1.66 9.05 6.14
CA VAL A 140 -1.10 7.78 6.61
C VAL A 140 0.13 8.04 7.46
N ARG A 141 0.99 8.99 7.10
CA ARG A 141 2.17 9.38 7.89
C ARG A 141 1.83 9.91 9.29
N GLU A 142 0.68 10.56 9.47
CA GLU A 142 0.19 10.98 10.80
C GLU A 142 -0.03 9.75 11.70
N VAL A 143 -0.68 8.70 11.19
CA VAL A 143 -0.95 7.45 11.94
C VAL A 143 0.28 6.54 12.03
N TYR A 144 1.19 6.63 11.05
CA TYR A 144 2.42 5.86 11.00
C TYR A 144 3.31 6.01 12.24
N GLN A 145 3.21 7.14 12.95
CA GLN A 145 3.92 7.32 14.22
C GLN A 145 3.53 6.25 15.25
N GLU A 146 2.27 5.84 15.30
CA GLU A 146 1.79 4.78 16.21
C GLU A 146 2.46 3.43 15.89
N VAL A 147 2.71 3.17 14.60
CA VAL A 147 3.39 1.95 14.12
C VAL A 147 4.89 2.01 14.42
N LEU A 148 5.51 3.19 14.39
CA LEU A 148 6.91 3.34 14.78
C LEU A 148 7.12 3.11 16.28
N GLU A 149 6.17 3.54 17.11
CA GLU A 149 6.20 3.31 18.56
C GLU A 149 6.01 1.83 18.90
N ASN A 150 5.19 1.11 18.13
CA ASN A 150 4.92 -0.31 18.31
C ASN A 150 5.05 -1.09 16.99
N PRO A 151 6.28 -1.37 16.52
CA PRO A 151 6.51 -2.01 15.24
C PRO A 151 5.88 -3.40 15.14
N PRO A 152 5.31 -3.76 13.98
CA PRO A 152 4.85 -5.12 13.74
C PRO A 152 6.02 -6.10 13.66
N GLN A 153 5.75 -7.34 14.05
CA GLN A 153 6.69 -8.44 13.91
C GLN A 153 6.94 -8.79 12.44
N ASP A 154 8.08 -9.42 12.16
CA ASP A 154 8.49 -9.83 10.82
C ASP A 154 7.49 -10.80 10.17
N ASP A 155 6.82 -11.63 10.97
CA ASP A 155 5.81 -12.57 10.48
C ASP A 155 4.60 -11.84 9.89
N LEU A 156 4.12 -10.76 10.55
CA LEU A 156 3.06 -9.91 9.97
C LEU A 156 3.55 -9.25 8.67
N CYS A 157 4.78 -8.76 8.65
CA CYS A 157 5.33 -8.14 7.45
C CYS A 157 5.44 -9.13 6.29
N THR A 158 5.82 -10.37 6.56
CA THR A 158 5.83 -11.43 5.55
C THR A 158 4.41 -11.63 4.98
N CYS A 159 3.41 -11.69 5.85
CA CYS A 159 2.00 -11.81 5.44
C CYS A 159 1.46 -10.59 4.67
N LEU A 160 1.87 -9.37 5.01
CA LEU A 160 1.40 -8.16 4.31
C LEU A 160 2.08 -7.95 2.96
N LEU A 161 3.35 -8.34 2.85
CA LEU A 161 4.13 -8.19 1.63
C LEU A 161 3.90 -9.31 0.60
N ASP A 162 3.32 -10.45 1.00
CA ASP A 162 2.77 -11.43 0.05
C ASP A 162 1.43 -10.95 -0.53
N THR A 163 1.51 -9.87 -1.31
CA THR A 163 0.36 -9.20 -1.91
C THR A 163 -0.43 -10.08 -2.88
N SER A 164 0.17 -11.17 -3.35
CA SER A 164 -0.44 -12.12 -4.28
C SER A 164 -1.50 -13.00 -3.61
N SER A 165 -1.31 -13.31 -2.33
CA SER A 165 -2.16 -14.24 -1.56
C SER A 165 -3.14 -13.54 -0.62
N ASN A 166 -2.88 -12.28 -0.26
CA ASN A 166 -3.68 -11.53 0.72
C ASN A 166 -4.74 -10.59 0.12
N GLY A 167 -4.91 -10.60 -1.21
CA GLY A 167 -5.94 -9.82 -1.90
C GLY A 167 -5.55 -8.38 -2.27
N ILE A 168 -4.39 -7.88 -1.82
CA ILE A 168 -3.93 -6.51 -2.12
C ILE A 168 -3.66 -6.35 -3.62
N TYR A 169 -2.95 -7.30 -4.24
CA TYR A 169 -2.64 -7.24 -5.67
C TYR A 169 -3.92 -7.18 -6.52
N GLN A 170 -4.89 -8.05 -6.21
CA GLN A 170 -6.17 -8.11 -6.91
C GLN A 170 -6.97 -6.81 -6.77
N ALA A 171 -6.91 -6.16 -5.59
CA ALA A 171 -7.53 -4.87 -5.38
C ALA A 171 -6.83 -3.74 -6.19
N VAL A 172 -5.50 -3.73 -6.27
CA VAL A 172 -4.76 -2.78 -7.14
C VAL A 172 -5.09 -3.02 -8.62
N HIS A 173 -5.12 -4.28 -9.05
CA HIS A 173 -5.50 -4.65 -10.41
C HIS A 173 -6.94 -4.21 -10.73
N TRP A 174 -7.87 -4.37 -9.79
CA TRP A 174 -9.24 -3.89 -9.93
C TRP A 174 -9.29 -2.38 -10.15
N VAL A 175 -8.47 -1.59 -9.43
CA VAL A 175 -8.36 -0.14 -9.66
C VAL A 175 -7.86 0.17 -11.08
N ALA A 176 -6.83 -0.53 -11.55
CA ALA A 176 -6.28 -0.34 -12.89
C ALA A 176 -7.33 -0.57 -14.00
N GLU A 177 -8.13 -1.64 -13.88
CA GLU A 177 -9.23 -1.92 -14.81
C GLU A 177 -10.28 -0.80 -14.82
N HIS A 178 -10.59 -0.22 -13.65
CA HIS A 178 -11.51 0.92 -13.56
C HIS A 178 -10.97 2.19 -14.19
N TYR A 179 -9.65 2.37 -14.24
CA TYR A 179 -9.06 3.50 -14.96
C TYR A 179 -9.31 3.41 -16.46
N LYS A 180 -9.26 2.20 -17.05
CA LYS A 180 -9.52 1.97 -18.47
C LYS A 180 -10.97 2.26 -18.86
N SER A 181 -11.92 1.72 -18.09
CA SER A 181 -13.34 1.80 -18.45
C SER A 181 -13.90 3.21 -18.37
N GLY A 182 -13.25 4.13 -17.63
CA GLY A 182 -13.72 5.50 -17.47
C GLY A 182 -15.10 5.62 -16.84
N THR A 183 -15.70 4.49 -16.43
CA THR A 183 -16.74 4.48 -15.44
C THR A 183 -16.16 5.28 -14.29
N PRO A 184 -16.87 6.31 -13.83
CA PRO A 184 -16.42 7.00 -12.65
C PRO A 184 -16.10 5.96 -11.60
N ILE A 185 -14.90 6.00 -11.01
CA ILE A 185 -14.49 5.04 -9.98
C ILE A 185 -15.72 4.79 -9.12
N THR A 186 -16.31 3.60 -9.23
CA THR A 186 -17.50 3.29 -8.46
C THR A 186 -17.02 3.00 -7.06
N LEU A 187 -16.65 4.05 -6.34
CA LEU A 187 -16.44 3.98 -4.90
C LEU A 187 -17.80 3.57 -4.34
N LEU A 188 -17.88 2.32 -3.85
CA LEU A 188 -19.07 1.77 -3.21
C LEU A 188 -20.28 1.66 -4.16
N ASN A 189 -20.08 1.25 -5.42
CA ASN A 189 -21.14 1.10 -6.44
C ASN A 189 -21.86 2.40 -6.82
N ARG A 190 -21.20 3.57 -6.68
CA ARG A 190 -21.79 4.88 -6.98
C ARG A 190 -20.96 5.64 -8.01
N PRO A 191 -21.55 6.07 -9.15
CA PRO A 191 -20.85 6.88 -10.13
C PRO A 191 -20.42 8.23 -9.52
N ILE A 192 -19.15 8.59 -9.67
CA ILE A 192 -18.63 9.93 -9.43
C ILE A 192 -18.94 10.83 -10.65
N PRO A 193 -19.58 11.99 -10.49
CA PRO A 193 -19.84 12.87 -11.63
C PRO A 193 -18.53 13.44 -12.19
N LYS A 194 -18.54 13.85 -13.47
CA LYS A 194 -17.43 14.62 -14.05
C LYS A 194 -17.14 15.86 -13.23
N LEU A 195 -15.87 16.07 -12.89
CA LEU A 195 -15.45 17.22 -12.09
C LEU A 195 -15.36 18.46 -12.97
N LYS A 196 -16.35 19.35 -12.82
CA LYS A 196 -16.48 20.56 -13.65
C LYS A 196 -16.95 21.81 -12.90
N ASP A 197 -17.44 21.64 -11.67
CA ASP A 197 -18.05 22.72 -10.90
C ASP A 197 -18.05 22.41 -9.39
N ALA A 198 -18.46 23.38 -8.57
CA ALA A 198 -18.54 23.21 -7.13
C ALA A 198 -19.53 22.10 -6.69
N LYS A 199 -20.54 21.77 -7.50
CA LYS A 199 -21.52 20.73 -7.18
C LYS A 199 -20.91 19.33 -7.33
N SER A 200 -20.22 19.08 -8.43
CA SER A 200 -19.45 17.86 -8.67
C SER A 200 -18.31 17.73 -7.66
N TRP A 201 -17.63 18.83 -7.30
CA TRP A 201 -16.60 18.83 -6.26
C TRP A 201 -17.12 18.36 -4.90
N LYS A 202 -18.32 18.76 -4.47
CA LYS A 202 -18.90 18.27 -3.20
C LYS A 202 -19.01 16.74 -3.16
N VAL A 203 -19.37 16.12 -4.30
CA VAL A 203 -19.42 14.65 -4.41
C VAL A 203 -18.03 14.06 -4.37
N TRP A 204 -17.09 14.58 -5.17
CA TRP A 204 -15.68 14.17 -5.15
C TRP A 204 -15.08 14.23 -3.76
N LYS A 205 -15.13 15.39 -3.10
CA LYS A 205 -14.61 15.59 -1.75
C LYS A 205 -15.14 14.55 -0.77
N SER A 206 -16.45 14.26 -0.80
CA SER A 206 -17.04 13.24 0.09
C SER A 206 -16.49 11.83 -0.16
N ARG A 207 -16.09 11.52 -1.41
CA ARG A 207 -15.55 10.23 -1.82
C ARG A 207 -14.07 10.11 -1.49
N LEU A 208 -13.29 11.15 -1.78
CA LEU A 208 -11.86 11.22 -1.47
C LEU A 208 -11.61 11.08 0.04
N LEU A 209 -12.42 11.72 0.87
CA LEU A 209 -12.30 11.65 2.34
C LEU A 209 -12.73 10.30 2.95
N TYR A 210 -13.23 9.34 2.17
CA TYR A 210 -13.74 8.08 2.70
C TYR A 210 -12.67 7.27 3.45
N TYR A 211 -11.46 7.19 2.87
CA TYR A 211 -10.33 6.44 3.43
C TYR A 211 -9.48 7.24 4.45
N TYR A 212 -9.94 8.43 4.85
CA TYR A 212 -9.21 9.27 5.83
C TYR A 212 -9.50 8.87 7.28
N LYS A 213 -10.25 7.78 7.47
CA LYS A 213 -10.57 7.26 8.78
C LYS A 213 -9.44 6.39 9.30
N ARG A 214 -9.23 6.45 10.61
CA ARG A 214 -8.16 5.73 11.31
C ARG A 214 -7.98 4.27 10.88
N PRO A 215 -9.01 3.41 10.74
CA PRO A 215 -8.80 2.02 10.34
C PRO A 215 -8.05 1.88 9.00
N SER A 216 -8.49 2.60 7.96
CA SER A 216 -7.84 2.58 6.64
C SER A 216 -6.42 3.14 6.67
N LEU A 217 -6.20 4.21 7.43
CA LEU A 217 -4.89 4.82 7.60
C LEU A 217 -3.94 3.90 8.38
N TYR A 218 -4.44 3.16 9.36
CA TYR A 218 -3.67 2.24 10.19
C TYR A 218 -3.26 0.99 9.41
N ASP A 219 -4.19 0.38 8.65
CA ASP A 219 -3.87 -0.73 7.74
C ASP A 219 -2.73 -0.36 6.79
N SER A 220 -2.85 0.83 6.18
CA SER A 220 -1.85 1.38 5.26
C SER A 220 -0.52 1.68 5.95
N SER A 221 -0.55 2.13 7.21
CA SER A 221 0.65 2.41 7.99
C SER A 221 1.45 1.14 8.28
N LEU A 222 0.77 0.06 8.68
CA LEU A 222 1.42 -1.25 8.91
C LEU A 222 2.06 -1.78 7.62
N PHE A 223 1.34 -1.72 6.50
CA PHE A 223 1.87 -2.15 5.20
C PHE A 223 3.09 -1.33 4.79
N LEU A 224 3.02 0.01 4.85
CA LEU A 224 4.13 0.87 4.46
C LEU A 224 5.34 0.73 5.39
N TYR A 225 5.13 0.40 6.66
CA TYR A 225 6.23 0.08 7.57
C TYR A 225 6.96 -1.16 7.08
N CYS A 226 6.22 -2.25 6.87
CA CYS A 226 6.78 -3.49 6.37
C CYS A 226 7.48 -3.32 5.02
N ALA A 227 6.89 -2.53 4.12
CA ALA A 227 7.43 -2.30 2.79
C ALA A 227 8.70 -1.45 2.79
N THR A 228 8.91 -0.60 3.80
CA THR A 228 9.99 0.40 3.78
C THR A 228 11.04 0.24 4.88
N LYS A 229 10.82 -0.61 5.90
CA LYS A 229 11.72 -0.72 7.06
C LYS A 229 13.17 -1.15 6.75
N HIS A 230 13.42 -1.74 5.59
CA HIS A 230 14.74 -2.28 5.22
C HIS A 230 15.52 -1.45 4.19
N PHE A 231 14.95 -0.34 3.68
CA PHE A 231 15.74 0.61 2.88
C PHE A 231 16.81 1.23 3.72
#